data_AF-A0AAF0TTK0-F1
#
_entry.id   AF-A0AAF0TTK0-F1
#
_cell.length_a   1.000
_cell.length_b   1.000
_cell.length_c   1.000
_cell.angle_alpha   90.00
_cell.angle_beta   90.00
_cell.angle_gamma   90.00
#
_symmetry.space_group_name_H-M   'P 1'
#
loop_
_entity.id
_entity.type
_entity.pdbx_description
1 polymer ?
#
loop_
_entity_poly.entity_id
_entity_poly.type
_entity_poly.pdbx_seq_one_letter_code
_entity_poly.pdbx_strand_id
1 'polypeptide(L)' 'MLHSVCISENGSVHIFGERANKKLGFSEASNSSLPSMVDGLPYSEKAACGGYHTCVITGR' A
#
# COMPACT_ATOMS: atom_id res chain seq x y z
N MET A 1 10.09 10.46 -3.94
CA MET A 1 9.23 9.27 -4.17
C MET A 1 8.09 9.36 -3.20
N LEU A 2 6.88 9.56 -3.69
CA LEU A 2 5.72 9.79 -2.85
C LEU A 2 4.84 8.54 -2.90
N HIS A 3 4.80 7.83 -1.78
CA HIS A 3 3.85 6.75 -1.55
C HIS A 3 3.30 6.87 -0.13
N SER A 4 2.07 6.42 0.00
CA SER A 4 1.34 6.39 1.25
C SER A 4 0.81 4.99 1.47
N VAL A 5 0.64 4.65 2.74
CA VAL A 5 0.05 3.39 3.18
C VAL A 5 -1.05 3.70 4.17
N CYS A 6 -2.16 2.98 4.10
CA CYS A 6 -3.18 2.98 5.14
C CYS A 6 -3.64 1.55 5.42
N ILE A 7 -4.23 1.39 6.60
CA ILE A 7 -4.82 0.15 7.07
C ILE A 7 -6.29 0.44 7.34
N SER A 8 -7.18 -0.33 6.75
CA SER A 8 -8.63 -0.24 7.00
C SER A 8 -9.02 -0.92 8.32
N GLU A 9 -10.25 -0.72 8.77
CA GLU A 9 -10.74 -1.26 10.05
C GLU A 9 -10.69 -2.80 10.13
N ASN A 10 -10.79 -3.48 8.99
CA ASN A 10 -10.66 -4.94 8.88
C ASN A 10 -9.19 -5.41 8.77
N GLY A 11 -8.22 -4.52 8.92
CA GLY A 11 -6.79 -4.83 8.86
C GLY A 11 -6.20 -5.00 7.45
N SER A 12 -6.97 -4.70 6.39
CA SER A 12 -6.44 -4.73 5.03
C SER A 12 -5.48 -3.56 4.78
N VAL A 13 -4.38 -3.84 4.09
CA VAL A 13 -3.36 -2.84 3.77
C VAL A 13 -3.62 -2.29 2.37
N HIS A 14 -3.58 -0.96 2.23
CA HIS A 14 -3.70 -0.29 0.95
C HIS A 14 -2.50 0.63 0.71
N ILE A 15 -2.04 0.68 -0.54
CA ILE A 15 -0.92 1.52 -0.99
C ILE A 15 -1.38 2.40 -2.15
N PHE A 16 -0.96 3.66 -2.12
CA PHE A 16 -1.20 4.65 -3.18
C PHE A 16 -0.02 5.62 -3.29
N GLY A 17 0.00 6.41 -4.35
CA GLY A 17 1.06 7.34 -4.73
C GLY A 17 1.71 6.97 -6.07
N GLU A 18 2.61 7.82 -6.55
CA GLU A 18 3.20 7.80 -7.90
C GLU A 18 3.81 6.45 -8.33
N ARG A 19 4.20 5.59 -7.38
CA ARG A 19 4.82 4.29 -7.66
C ARG A 19 4.03 3.07 -7.20
N ALA A 20 2.89 3.22 -6.54
CA ALA A 20 2.01 2.09 -6.24
C ALA A 20 1.63 1.33 -7.52
N ASN A 21 1.37 2.09 -8.60
CA ASN A 21 0.94 1.56 -9.89
C ASN A 21 2.03 0.77 -10.64
N LYS A 22 3.32 1.07 -10.40
CA LYS A 22 4.41 0.44 -11.18
C LYS A 22 4.69 -1.01 -10.79
N LYS A 23 4.27 -1.45 -9.59
CA LYS A 23 4.46 -2.83 -9.12
C LYS A 23 3.25 -3.74 -9.40
N LEU A 24 2.11 -3.15 -9.77
CA LEU A 24 0.84 -3.85 -10.01
C LEU A 24 0.50 -4.05 -11.49
N GLY A 25 1.38 -3.65 -12.43
CA GLY A 25 1.16 -3.91 -13.86
C GLY A 25 0.02 -3.14 -14.52
N PHE A 26 -0.56 -2.15 -13.84
CA PHE A 26 -1.59 -1.30 -14.43
C PHE A 26 -0.96 -0.16 -15.24
N SER A 27 -1.07 -0.28 -16.56
CA SER A 27 -1.00 0.85 -17.48
C SER A 27 -2.13 1.81 -17.12
N GLU A 28 -1.81 2.93 -16.48
CA GLU A 28 -2.48 4.24 -16.58
C GLU A 28 -2.03 5.08 -15.37
N ALA A 29 -1.33 6.17 -15.64
CA ALA A 29 -0.78 7.09 -14.65
C ALA A 29 -1.86 7.89 -13.88
N SER A 30 -3.14 7.62 -14.12
CA SER A 30 -4.30 8.39 -13.63
C SER A 30 -4.82 7.94 -12.25
N ASN A 31 -4.51 6.71 -11.80
CA ASN A 31 -5.04 6.16 -10.53
C ASN A 31 -4.06 6.22 -9.35
N SER A 32 -2.98 6.98 -9.45
CA SER A 32 -1.97 7.04 -8.37
C SER A 32 -2.51 7.58 -7.03
N SER A 33 -3.65 8.27 -7.02
CA SER A 33 -4.32 8.75 -5.81
C SER A 33 -5.27 7.73 -5.17
N LEU A 34 -5.64 6.64 -5.88
CA LEU A 34 -6.58 5.66 -5.37
C LEU A 34 -5.84 4.55 -4.58
N PRO A 35 -6.28 4.23 -3.35
CA PRO A 35 -5.72 3.14 -2.57
C PRO A 35 -5.91 1.79 -3.29
N SER A 36 -4.80 1.11 -3.59
CA SER A 36 -4.80 -0.26 -4.10
C SER A 36 -4.54 -1.23 -2.95
N MET A 37 -5.38 -2.25 -2.80
CA MET A 37 -5.21 -3.26 -1.75
C MET A 37 -3.98 -4.14 -2.03
N VAL A 38 -3.25 -4.49 -0.98
CA VAL A 38 -2.15 -5.46 -1.03
C VAL A 38 -2.67 -6.83 -0.62
N ASP A 39 -2.79 -7.73 -1.59
CA ASP A 39 -3.28 -9.09 -1.35
C ASP A 39 -2.26 -9.96 -0.60
N GLY A 40 -2.76 -10.95 0.14
CA GLY A 40 -1.94 -11.98 0.79
C GLY A 40 -1.28 -11.57 2.11
N LEU A 41 -1.53 -10.35 2.60
CA LEU A 41 -1.12 -9.94 3.94
C LEU A 41 -2.16 -10.38 4.98
N PRO A 42 -1.74 -10.95 6.12
CA PRO A 42 -2.61 -11.14 7.28
C PRO A 42 -3.15 -9.81 7.82
N TYR A 43 -4.09 -9.90 8.76
CA TYR A 43 -4.59 -8.75 9.51
C TYR A 43 -3.43 -7.88 10.00
N SER A 44 -3.42 -6.61 9.66
CA SER A 44 -2.33 -5.69 9.96
C SER A 44 -2.81 -4.56 10.87
N GLU A 45 -1.92 -4.07 11.73
CA GLU A 45 -2.26 -3.01 12.69
C GLU A 45 -1.45 -1.73 12.50
N LYS A 46 -0.23 -1.86 11.99
CA LYS A 46 0.72 -0.74 11.88
C LYS A 46 1.48 -0.81 10.58
N ALA A 47 1.72 0.36 10.00
CA ALA A 47 2.54 0.51 8.81
C ALA A 47 3.37 1.79 8.87
N ALA A 48 4.51 1.78 8.17
CA ALA A 48 5.40 2.93 8.03
C ALA A 48 5.98 3.00 6.61
N CYS A 49 6.15 4.23 6.11
CA CYS A 49 6.77 4.51 4.81
C CYS A 49 8.18 5.08 4.99
N GLY A 50 9.18 4.44 4.38
CA GLY A 50 10.50 5.02 4.15
C GLY A 50 10.59 5.70 2.78
N GLY A 51 11.78 6.09 2.34
CA GLY A 51 11.96 6.69 1.01
C GLY A 51 11.64 5.73 -0.16
N TYR A 52 11.99 4.45 0.01
CA TYR A 52 11.91 3.40 -1.04
C TYR A 52 11.28 2.09 -0.55
N HIS A 53 10.80 2.04 0.70
CA HIS A 53 10.25 0.83 1.29
C HIS A 53 9.01 1.14 2.13
N THR A 54 8.19 0.12 2.33
CA THR A 54 7.04 0.12 3.23
C THR A 54 7.21 -1.06 4.18
N CYS A 55 7.02 -0.83 5.47
CA CYS A 55 7.03 -1.89 6.49
C CYS A 55 5.62 -2.01 7.08
N VAL A 56 5.17 -3.25 7.29
CA VAL A 56 3.86 -3.57 7.86
C VAL A 56 4.07 -4.57 9.00
N ILE A 57 3.40 -4.34 10.13
CA ILE A 57 3.33 -5.30 11.24
C ILE A 57 2.03 -6.09 11.09
N THR A 58 2.17 -7.37 10.77
CA THR A 58 1.07 -8.33 10.61
C THR A 58 0.81 -9.08 11.91
N GLY A 59 -0.46 -9.42 12.15
CA GLY A 59 -0.88 -10.33 13.20
C GLY A 59 -0.33 -11.75 13.01
N ARG A 60 -0.39 -12.54 14.07
CA ARG A 60 -0.06 -13.98 14.05
C ARG A 60 -1.14 -14.80 13.38
#